data_AF-A0A9D6UWM1-F1
#
_entry.id   AF-A0A9D6UWM1-F1
#
_cell.length_a   1.000
_cell.length_b   1.000
_cell.length_c   1.000
_cell.angle_alpha   90.00
_cell.angle_beta   90.00
_cell.angle_gamma   90.00
#
_symmetry.space_group_name_H-M   'P 1'
#
loop_
_entity.id
_entity.type
_entity.pdbx_description
1 polymer ?
#
loop_
_entity_poly.entity_id
_entity_poly.type
_entity_poly.pdbx_seq_one_letter_code
_entity_poly.pdbx_strand_id
1 'polypeptide(L)'
;MFNIKKAIGYGALLWLVMFAIISATLPSYNSYWWMTPVMSVVGLMLAYVFSRYENPKSINAAFSYGATFVVVGLILDYLVSYQFVPGLFNDTIYWLSYLLILIAPELERTLRVPTKKR
;
A
#
# COMPACT_ATOMS: atom_id res chain seq x y z
N MET A 1 -18.96 6.18 -2.85
CA MET A 1 -18.67 6.60 -4.23
C MET A 1 -17.16 6.73 -4.34
N PHE A 2 -16.56 6.21 -5.40
CA PHE A 2 -15.12 6.28 -5.61
C PHE A 2 -14.71 7.71 -6.01
N ASN A 3 -13.67 8.25 -5.38
CA ASN A 3 -13.11 9.56 -5.71
C ASN A 3 -11.65 9.40 -6.14
N ILE A 4 -11.41 9.46 -7.46
CA ILE A 4 -10.08 9.23 -8.06
C ILE A 4 -9.03 10.25 -7.58
N LYS A 5 -9.40 11.53 -7.45
CA LYS A 5 -8.47 12.59 -7.02
C LYS A 5 -7.95 12.30 -5.61
N LYS A 6 -8.87 11.87 -4.74
CA LYS A 6 -8.56 11.50 -3.36
C LYS A 6 -7.71 10.22 -3.31
N ALA A 7 -8.09 9.21 -4.09
CA ALA A 7 -7.36 7.95 -4.21
C ALA A 7 -5.91 8.14 -4.67
N ILE A 8 -5.68 8.99 -5.68
CA ILE A 8 -4.34 9.33 -6.16
C ILE A 8 -3.55 10.06 -5.08
N GLY A 9 -4.16 11.05 -4.41
CA GLY A 9 -3.51 11.82 -3.34
C GLY A 9 -3.05 10.94 -2.18
N TYR A 10 -3.90 10.04 -1.69
CA TYR A 10 -3.53 9.11 -0.63
C TYR A 10 -2.58 8.00 -1.11
N GLY A 11 -2.70 7.54 -2.36
CA GLY A 11 -1.74 6.60 -2.94
C GLY A 11 -0.33 7.18 -3.00
N ALA A 12 -0.20 8.42 -3.45
CA ALA A 12 1.09 9.12 -3.48
C ALA A 12 1.62 9.39 -2.07
N LEU A 13 0.76 9.77 -1.13
CA LEU A 13 1.16 9.97 0.27
C LEU A 13 1.61 8.66 0.93
N LEU A 14 0.91 7.55 0.69
CA LEU A 14 1.31 6.23 1.13
C LEU A 14 2.69 5.87 0.62
N TRP A 15 2.90 6.04 -0.68
CA TRP A 15 4.19 5.79 -1.31
C TRP A 15 5.28 6.65 -0.68
N LEU A 16 5.04 7.96 -0.51
CA LEU A 16 6.00 8.89 0.07
C LEU A 16 6.41 8.50 1.50
N VAL A 17 5.43 8.12 2.34
CA VAL A 17 5.70 7.67 3.71
C VAL A 17 6.51 6.37 3.71
N MET A 18 6.13 5.38 2.89
CA MET A 18 6.87 4.12 2.79
C MET A 18 8.30 4.35 2.27
N PHE A 19 8.46 5.17 1.25
CA PHE A 19 9.75 5.54 0.68
C PHE A 19 10.64 6.20 1.74
N ALA A 20 10.10 7.13 2.54
CA ALA A 20 10.84 7.78 3.62
C ALA A 20 11.26 6.79 4.72
N ILE A 21 10.38 5.87 5.12
CA ILE A 21 10.68 4.84 6.13
C ILE A 21 11.79 3.91 5.64
N ILE A 22 11.68 3.39 4.41
CA ILE A 22 12.69 2.49 3.83
C ILE A 22 14.02 3.24 3.69
N SER A 23 14.00 4.48 3.18
CA SER A 23 15.19 5.30 3.01
C SER A 23 15.91 5.57 4.33
N ALA A 24 15.16 5.86 5.40
CA ALA A 24 15.72 6.07 6.73
C ALA A 24 16.31 4.78 7.34
N THR A 25 15.86 3.61 6.88
CA THR A 25 16.27 2.30 7.42
C THR A 25 17.21 1.53 6.49
N LEU A 26 17.60 2.11 5.35
CA LEU A 26 18.45 1.50 4.31
C LEU A 26 19.68 0.74 4.83
N PRO A 27 20.49 1.28 5.78
CA PRO A 27 21.67 0.57 6.28
C PRO A 27 21.32 -0.79 6.93
N SER A 28 20.17 -0.86 7.59
CA SER A 28 19.67 -2.08 8.24
C SER A 28 18.85 -2.93 7.27
N TYR A 29 18.12 -2.31 6.34
CA TYR A 29 17.16 -2.96 5.44
C TYR A 29 17.80 -4.09 4.63
N ASN A 30 19.00 -3.86 4.09
CA ASN A 30 19.72 -4.86 3.30
C ASN A 30 20.45 -5.91 4.17
N SER A 31 20.58 -5.66 5.47
CA SER A 31 21.35 -6.51 6.38
C SER A 31 20.51 -7.61 7.03
N TYR A 32 19.18 -7.46 7.05
CA TYR A 32 18.28 -8.35 7.78
C TYR A 32 17.13 -8.86 6.92
N TRP A 33 17.10 -10.18 6.71
CA TRP A 33 16.06 -10.87 5.91
C TRP A 33 14.63 -10.63 6.42
N TRP A 34 14.45 -10.28 7.70
CA TRP A 34 13.13 -10.04 8.30
C TRP A 34 12.58 -8.63 8.03
N MET A 35 13.40 -7.68 7.56
CA MET A 35 12.95 -6.30 7.36
C MET A 35 11.95 -6.18 6.20
N THR A 36 12.11 -6.94 5.12
CA THR A 36 11.19 -6.90 3.97
C THR A 36 9.77 -7.36 4.35
N PRO A 37 9.57 -8.50 5.06
CA PRO A 37 8.25 -8.86 5.59
C PRO A 37 7.67 -7.81 6.54
N VAL A 38 8.48 -7.24 7.45
CA VAL A 38 8.00 -6.21 8.39
C VAL A 38 7.54 -4.95 7.65
N MET A 39 8.29 -4.48 6.65
CA MET A 39 7.89 -3.32 5.85
C MET A 39 6.63 -3.60 5.03
N SER A 40 6.41 -4.84 4.58
CA SER A 40 5.16 -5.23 3.93
C SER A 40 3.95 -5.07 4.85
N VAL A 41 4.11 -5.47 6.12
CA VAL A 41 3.06 -5.31 7.14
C VAL A 41 2.85 -3.84 7.49
N VAL A 42 3.90 -3.03 7.56
CA VAL A 42 3.78 -1.57 7.76
C VAL A 42 3.01 -0.94 6.59
N GLY A 43 3.32 -1.31 5.35
CA GLY A 43 2.59 -0.85 4.16
C GLY A 43 1.10 -1.19 4.21
N LEU A 44 0.75 -2.41 4.62
CA LEU A 44 -0.63 -2.81 4.87
C LEU A 44 -1.32 -1.93 5.93
N MET A 45 -0.65 -1.68 7.06
CA MET A 45 -1.20 -0.84 8.12
C MET A 45 -1.44 0.60 7.65
N LEU A 46 -0.51 1.18 6.90
CA LEU A 46 -0.67 2.54 6.34
C LEU A 46 -1.80 2.60 5.31
N ALA A 47 -1.87 1.61 4.40
CA ALA A 47 -2.96 1.49 3.43
C ALA A 47 -4.33 1.38 4.13
N TYR A 48 -4.39 0.59 5.20
CA TYR A 48 -5.58 0.45 6.04
C TYR A 48 -5.95 1.77 6.75
N VAL A 49 -4.97 2.53 7.25
CA VAL A 49 -5.24 3.84 7.86
C VAL A 49 -5.74 4.84 6.82
N PHE A 50 -5.12 4.92 5.64
CA PHE A 50 -5.58 5.83 4.58
C PHE A 50 -6.95 5.47 4.03
N SER A 51 -7.27 4.18 3.91
CA SER A 51 -8.60 3.75 3.48
C SER A 51 -9.70 4.15 4.47
N ARG A 52 -9.40 4.32 5.76
CA ARG A 52 -10.36 4.85 6.74
C ARG A 52 -10.84 6.24 6.38
N TYR A 53 -9.94 7.11 5.91
CA TYR A 53 -10.27 8.46 5.48
C TYR A 53 -11.05 8.45 4.18
N GLU A 54 -10.83 7.46 3.31
CA GLU A 54 -11.57 7.29 2.05
C GLU A 54 -13.01 6.83 2.25
N ASN A 55 -13.26 6.02 3.28
CA ASN A 55 -14.59 5.53 3.65
C ASN A 55 -15.34 4.87 2.48
N PRO A 56 -14.79 3.78 1.89
CA PRO A 56 -15.41 3.09 0.77
C PRO A 56 -16.74 2.44 1.18
N LYS A 57 -17.84 2.85 0.54
CA LYS A 57 -19.20 2.35 0.84
C LYS A 57 -19.55 0.99 0.19
N SER A 58 -18.74 0.51 -0.75
CA SER A 58 -19.00 -0.73 -1.49
C SER A 58 -17.69 -1.50 -1.75
N ILE A 59 -17.80 -2.80 -2.03
CA ILE A 59 -16.66 -3.66 -2.38
C ILE A 59 -15.93 -3.10 -3.61
N ASN A 60 -16.68 -2.76 -4.67
CA ASN A 60 -16.10 -2.19 -5.88
C ASN A 60 -15.34 -0.88 -5.61
N ALA A 61 -15.85 -0.03 -4.71
CA ALA A 61 -15.16 1.20 -4.33
C ALA A 61 -13.87 0.90 -3.55
N ALA A 62 -13.92 -0.03 -2.59
CA ALA A 62 -12.74 -0.43 -1.82
C ALA A 62 -11.63 -1.00 -2.72
N PHE A 63 -11.99 -1.92 -3.62
CA PHE A 63 -11.07 -2.46 -4.61
C PHE A 63 -10.48 -1.37 -5.52
N SER A 64 -11.31 -0.42 -5.97
CA SER A 64 -10.84 0.70 -6.81
C SER A 64 -9.82 1.59 -6.08
N TYR A 65 -10.01 1.83 -4.77
CA TYR A 65 -9.03 2.54 -3.96
C TYR A 65 -7.72 1.76 -3.83
N GLY A 66 -7.79 0.47 -3.51
CA GLY A 66 -6.61 -0.39 -3.40
C GLY A 66 -5.83 -0.46 -4.71
N ALA A 67 -6.54 -0.67 -5.83
CA ALA A 67 -5.94 -0.69 -7.15
C ALA A 67 -5.26 0.64 -7.50
N THR A 68 -5.89 1.76 -7.13
CA THR A 68 -5.29 3.09 -7.36
C THR A 68 -4.02 3.28 -6.52
N PHE A 69 -4.01 2.84 -5.24
CA PHE A 69 -2.81 2.90 -4.41
C PHE A 69 -1.66 2.09 -5.01
N VAL A 70 -1.95 0.88 -5.49
CA VAL A 70 -0.98 0.01 -6.15
C VAL A 70 -0.44 0.67 -7.42
N VAL A 71 -1.32 1.13 -8.33
CA VAL A 71 -0.90 1.74 -9.60
C VAL A 71 -0.05 2.99 -9.37
N VAL A 72 -0.46 3.87 -8.46
CA VAL A 72 0.31 5.07 -8.12
C VAL A 72 1.66 4.71 -7.52
N GLY A 73 1.70 3.74 -6.59
CA GLY A 73 2.95 3.27 -5.99
C GLY A 73 3.91 2.68 -7.02
N LEU A 74 3.43 1.80 -7.91
CA LEU A 74 4.23 1.19 -8.97
C LEU A 74 4.81 2.24 -9.93
N ILE A 75 4.01 3.25 -10.32
CA ILE A 75 4.48 4.35 -11.16
C ILE A 75 5.60 5.13 -10.45
N LEU A 76 5.39 5.49 -9.18
CA LEU A 76 6.38 6.25 -8.42
C LEU A 76 7.66 5.45 -8.14
N ASP A 77 7.54 4.16 -7.84
CA ASP A 77 8.70 3.27 -7.71
C ASP A 77 9.46 3.11 -9.02
N TYR A 78 8.77 3.01 -10.14
CA TYR A 78 9.41 2.94 -11.45
C TYR A 78 10.19 4.23 -11.75
N LEU A 79 9.61 5.39 -11.45
CA LEU A 79 10.23 6.68 -11.72
C LEU A 79 11.35 7.05 -10.75
N VAL A 80 11.23 6.65 -9.47
CA VAL A 80 12.13 7.11 -8.39
C VAL A 80 12.98 5.99 -7.84
N SER A 81 12.39 4.84 -7.49
CA SER A 81 13.07 3.76 -6.76
C SER A 81 13.94 2.88 -7.67
N TYR A 82 13.52 2.65 -8.91
CA TYR A 82 14.18 1.73 -9.85
C TYR A 82 15.64 2.10 -10.13
N GLN A 83 15.94 3.39 -10.23
CA GLN A 83 17.29 3.91 -10.43
C GLN A 83 18.23 3.65 -9.23
N PHE A 84 17.69 3.42 -8.03
CA PHE A 84 18.47 3.11 -6.82
C PHE A 84 18.54 1.60 -6.54
N VAL A 85 17.51 0.84 -6.92
CA VAL A 85 17.39 -0.60 -6.67
C VAL A 85 17.00 -1.32 -7.96
N PRO A 86 17.96 -1.63 -8.86
CA PRO A 86 17.68 -2.19 -10.19
C PRO A 86 17.10 -3.62 -10.22
N GLY A 87 16.84 -4.23 -9.06
CA GLY A 87 16.17 -5.53 -8.93
C GLY A 87 14.77 -5.47 -8.27
N LEU A 88 14.27 -4.29 -7.93
CA LEU A 88 13.06 -4.11 -7.11
C LEU A 88 11.85 -4.89 -7.65
N PHE A 89 11.59 -4.80 -8.96
CA PHE A 89 10.43 -5.45 -9.59
C PHE A 89 10.57 -6.96 -9.77
N ASN A 90 11.75 -7.53 -9.52
CA ASN A 90 11.97 -8.97 -9.55
C ASN A 90 11.79 -9.63 -8.18
N ASP A 91 11.59 -8.84 -7.11
CA ASP A 91 11.41 -9.36 -5.75
C ASP A 91 9.96 -9.83 -5.53
N THR A 92 9.79 -11.11 -5.21
CA THR A 92 8.48 -11.68 -4.88
C THR A 92 7.84 -11.02 -3.66
N ILE A 93 8.64 -10.64 -2.66
CA ILE A 93 8.12 -10.00 -1.44
C ILE A 93 7.59 -8.59 -1.77
N TYR A 94 8.25 -7.87 -2.68
CA TYR A 94 7.76 -6.58 -3.19
C TYR A 94 6.34 -6.70 -3.75
N TRP A 95 6.09 -7.70 -4.60
CA TRP A 95 4.74 -7.95 -5.13
C TRP A 95 3.74 -8.36 -4.06
N LEU A 96 4.18 -9.14 -3.06
CA LEU A 96 3.35 -9.47 -1.90
C LEU A 96 2.96 -8.21 -1.12
N SER A 97 3.88 -7.25 -0.92
CA SER A 97 3.57 -5.96 -0.28
C SER A 97 2.46 -5.22 -1.03
N TYR A 98 2.55 -5.15 -2.36
CA TYR A 98 1.52 -4.52 -3.19
C TYR A 98 0.18 -5.25 -3.15
N LEU A 99 0.19 -6.58 -3.10
CA LEU A 99 -1.02 -7.37 -2.89
C LEU A 99 -1.67 -7.06 -1.53
N LEU A 100 -0.88 -6.89 -0.47
CA LEU A 100 -1.40 -6.48 0.84
C LEU A 100 -2.00 -5.07 0.80
N ILE A 101 -1.37 -4.13 0.10
CA ILE A 101 -1.90 -2.78 -0.11
C ILE A 101 -3.23 -2.82 -0.88
N LEU A 102 -3.34 -3.69 -1.89
CA LEU A 102 -4.56 -3.86 -2.69
C LEU A 102 -5.76 -4.27 -1.84
N ILE A 103 -5.57 -5.23 -0.92
CA ILE A 103 -6.65 -5.76 -0.08
C ILE A 103 -6.97 -4.88 1.13
N ALA A 104 -6.08 -3.96 1.50
CA ALA A 104 -6.21 -3.16 2.73
C ALA A 104 -7.52 -2.35 2.82
N PRO A 105 -8.02 -1.69 1.75
CA PRO A 105 -9.29 -0.97 1.81
C PRO A 105 -10.50 -1.89 1.98
N GLU A 106 -10.45 -3.11 1.45
CA GLU A 106 -11.52 -4.08 1.63
C GLU A 106 -11.53 -4.64 3.07
N LEU A 107 -10.34 -4.91 3.62
CA LEU A 107 -10.18 -5.30 5.02
C LEU A 107 -10.75 -4.23 5.95
N GLU A 108 -10.43 -2.96 5.70
CA GLU A 108 -10.97 -1.81 6.45
C GLU A 108 -12.49 -1.77 6.41
N ARG A 109 -13.06 -1.82 5.20
CA ARG A 109 -14.51 -1.81 5.00
C ARG A 109 -15.18 -2.95 5.77
N THR A 110 -14.63 -4.15 5.70
CA THR A 110 -15.20 -5.36 6.32
C THR A 110 -15.17 -5.27 7.84
N LEU A 111 -14.11 -4.71 8.43
CA LEU A 111 -14.03 -4.50 9.88
C LEU A 111 -14.93 -3.35 10.36
N ARG A 112 -15.23 -2.38 9.50
CA ARG A 112 -16.13 -1.26 9.82
C ARG A 112 -17.60 -1.64 9.80
N VAL A 113 -18.02 -2.48 8.85
CA VAL A 113 -19.42 -2.90 8.71
C VAL A 113 -19.68 -4.09 9.63
N PRO A 114 -20.45 -3.96 10.72
CA PRO A 114 -20.79 -5.09 11.56
C PRO A 114 -21.52 -6.12 10.70
N THR A 115 -20.94 -7.30 10.56
CA THR A 115 -21.58 -8.45 9.92
C THR A 115 -22.85 -8.73 10.70
N LYS A 116 -24.00 -8.31 10.17
CA LYS A 116 -25.29 -8.83 10.63
C LYS A 116 -25.24 -10.34 10.38
N LYS A 117 -25.00 -11.11 11.44
CA LYS A 117 -25.21 -12.56 11.42
C LYS A 117 -26.64 -12.77 10.94
N ARG A 118 -26.79 -13.38 9.76
CA ARG A 118 -28.05 -13.92 9.28
C ARG A 118 -28.29 -15.25 9.98
#